data_AF-A0A439KLM6-F1
#
_entry.id   AF-A0A439KLM6-F1
#
_cell.length_a   1.000
_cell.length_b   1.000
_cell.length_c   1.000
_cell.angle_alpha   90.00
_cell.angle_beta   90.00
_cell.angle_gamma   90.00
#
_symmetry.space_group_name_H-M   'P 1'
#
loop_
_entity.id
_entity.type
_entity.pdbx_description
1 polymer ?
#
loop_
_entity_poly.entity_id
_entity_poly.type
_entity_poly.pdbx_seq_one_letter_code
_entity_poly.pdbx_strand_id
1 'polypeptide(L)'
;TPQFAVLLDYFPASAGRRSNAFAPGDRFDARLVFYPSRKPLRALVAERMGEVMSGAWPDFSFGTAKDPLATHASYQDAAPWITDCPLMLPPGAILVDDRGTGWWQAADDRQGIALPIAGAVDQTLLGLDLAATAALWDGARLDLLAAQSGFGRLDLS
;
A
#
# COMPACT_ATOMS: atom_id res chain seq x y z
N THR A 1 -10.80 7.23 -9.82
CA THR A 1 -9.52 7.08 -10.52
C THR A 1 -8.68 6.05 -9.78
N PRO A 2 -7.83 5.26 -10.46
CA PRO A 2 -6.99 4.26 -9.79
C PRO A 2 -5.94 4.92 -8.90
N GLN A 3 -5.68 4.33 -7.73
CA GLN A 3 -4.70 4.80 -6.74
C GLN A 3 -3.49 3.89 -6.63
N PHE A 4 -3.70 2.60 -6.88
CA PHE A 4 -2.67 1.58 -6.82
C PHE A 4 -2.56 0.88 -8.17
N ALA A 5 -1.34 0.45 -8.49
CA ALA A 5 -1.09 -0.44 -9.59
C ALA A 5 0.15 -1.27 -9.29
N VAL A 6 0.11 -2.54 -9.66
CA VAL A 6 1.32 -3.29 -9.97
C VAL A 6 1.88 -2.70 -11.27
N LEU A 7 3.08 -2.14 -11.18
CA LEU A 7 3.81 -1.62 -12.33
C LEU A 7 4.50 -2.79 -13.03
N LEU A 8 4.14 -3.00 -14.29
CA LEU A 8 4.74 -4.03 -15.12
C LEU A 8 5.83 -3.40 -15.99
N ASP A 9 7.06 -3.91 -15.88
CA ASP A 9 8.19 -3.53 -16.74
C ASP A 9 8.54 -4.72 -17.65
N TYR A 10 8.07 -4.68 -18.90
CA TYR A 10 8.37 -5.70 -19.90
C TYR A 10 9.43 -5.20 -20.87
N PHE A 11 10.54 -5.93 -20.98
CA PHE A 11 11.55 -5.69 -22.00
C PHE A 11 11.67 -6.93 -22.91
N PRO A 12 11.57 -6.78 -24.24
CA PRO A 12 11.82 -7.89 -25.15
C PRO A 12 13.29 -8.28 -25.08
N ALA A 13 13.56 -9.58 -25.03
CA ALA A 13 14.90 -10.15 -24.86
C ALA A 13 15.94 -9.64 -25.88
N SER A 14 15.49 -9.18 -27.05
CA SER A 14 16.32 -8.68 -28.15
C SER A 14 16.69 -7.20 -28.07
N ALA A 15 16.02 -6.38 -27.25
CA ALA A 15 16.21 -4.91 -27.27
C ALA A 15 17.25 -4.39 -26.26
N GLY A 16 17.80 -5.26 -25.40
CA GLY A 16 18.66 -4.87 -24.30
C GLY A 16 17.90 -4.08 -23.21
N ARG A 17 18.43 -4.08 -21.99
CA ARG A 17 17.81 -3.40 -20.84
C ARG A 17 17.86 -1.88 -21.05
N ARG A 18 16.73 -1.26 -21.41
CA ARG A 18 16.65 0.20 -21.70
C ARG A 18 15.98 1.05 -20.63
N SER A 19 15.44 0.46 -19.57
CA SER A 19 14.88 1.19 -18.42
C SER A 19 15.61 0.80 -17.14
N ASN A 20 15.92 1.81 -16.31
CA ASN A 20 16.21 1.58 -14.90
C ASN A 20 14.96 0.97 -14.29
N ALA A 21 15.06 -0.29 -13.86
CA ALA A 21 14.05 -0.89 -13.01
C ALA A 21 13.87 0.01 -11.78
N PHE A 22 12.62 0.29 -11.41
CA PHE A 22 12.33 1.02 -10.20
C PHE A 22 12.58 0.13 -8.98
N ALA A 23 13.15 0.72 -7.94
CA ALA A 23 13.36 0.08 -6.65
C ALA A 23 12.23 0.45 -5.66
N PRO A 24 11.96 -0.39 -4.65
CA PRO A 24 11.11 0.01 -3.53
C PRO A 24 11.59 1.34 -2.94
N GLY A 25 10.68 2.30 -2.80
CA GLY A 25 11.01 3.64 -2.32
C GLY A 25 11.17 4.70 -3.41
N ASP A 26 11.36 4.31 -4.67
CA ASP A 26 11.44 5.26 -5.78
C ASP A 26 10.16 6.10 -5.88
N ARG A 27 10.35 7.39 -6.16
CA ARG A 27 9.27 8.35 -6.39
C ARG A 27 9.57 9.17 -7.63
N PHE A 28 8.66 9.13 -8.60
CA PHE A 28 8.81 9.84 -9.86
C PHE A 28 7.45 10.15 -10.46
N ASP A 29 7.39 11.21 -11.26
CA ASP A 29 6.23 11.51 -12.08
C ASP A 29 6.23 10.62 -13.31
N ALA A 30 5.07 10.03 -13.62
CA ALA A 30 4.92 9.15 -14.76
C ALA A 30 3.52 9.18 -15.35
N ARG A 31 3.45 8.92 -16.66
CA ARG A 31 2.21 8.59 -17.36
C ARG A 31 1.99 7.09 -17.29
N LEU A 32 0.91 6.68 -16.63
CA LEU A 32 0.52 5.28 -16.50
C LEU A 32 -0.58 4.92 -17.52
N VAL A 33 -0.45 3.74 -18.13
CA VAL A 33 -1.49 3.13 -18.95
C VAL A 33 -2.01 1.88 -18.25
N PHE A 34 -3.26 1.93 -17.80
CA PHE A 34 -3.87 0.84 -17.06
C PHE A 34 -4.47 -0.22 -17.99
N TYR A 35 -4.34 -1.49 -17.60
CA TYR A 35 -5.01 -2.58 -18.30
C TYR A 35 -6.54 -2.49 -18.08
N PRO A 36 -7.36 -2.77 -19.12
CA PRO A 36 -8.81 -2.76 -18.98
C PRO A 36 -9.28 -3.74 -17.91
N SER A 37 -9.96 -3.24 -16.87
CA SER A 37 -10.69 -4.03 -15.90
C SER A 37 -11.68 -3.15 -15.12
N ARG A 38 -12.61 -3.78 -14.38
CA ARG A 38 -13.54 -3.06 -13.48
C ARG A 38 -12.84 -2.39 -12.30
N LYS A 39 -11.69 -2.93 -11.89
CA LYS A 39 -10.81 -2.45 -10.81
C LYS A 39 -9.37 -2.49 -11.31
N PRO A 40 -8.91 -1.44 -12.03
CA PRO A 40 -7.62 -1.47 -12.71
C PRO A 40 -6.47 -1.37 -11.72
N LEU A 41 -5.85 -2.52 -11.40
CA LEU A 41 -4.71 -2.67 -10.49
C LEU A 41 -3.39 -2.96 -11.20
N ARG A 42 -3.35 -2.89 -12.54
CA ARG A 42 -2.15 -3.17 -13.33
C ARG A 42 -1.95 -2.04 -14.32
N ALA A 43 -0.73 -1.53 -14.37
CA ALA A 43 -0.37 -0.46 -15.28
C ALA A 43 1.02 -0.65 -15.86
N LEU A 44 1.21 -0.10 -17.07
CA LEU A 44 2.52 0.12 -17.68
C LEU A 44 2.94 1.57 -17.42
N VAL A 45 4.22 1.77 -17.14
CA VAL A 45 4.84 3.09 -17.17
C VAL A 45 5.06 3.44 -18.65
N ALA A 46 4.15 4.23 -19.23
CA ALA A 46 4.28 4.63 -20.63
C ALA A 46 5.36 5.71 -20.83
N GLU A 47 5.58 6.52 -19.81
CA GLU A 47 6.55 7.62 -19.83
C GLU A 47 6.94 8.01 -18.40
N ARG A 48 8.24 8.17 -18.15
CA ARG A 48 8.79 8.72 -16.89
C ARG A 48 9.20 10.16 -17.14
N MET A 49 8.65 11.09 -16.37
CA MET A 49 8.75 12.53 -16.61
C MET A 49 9.77 13.23 -15.69
N GLY A 50 10.08 12.68 -14.51
CA GLY A 50 11.11 13.21 -13.63
C GLY A 50 11.12 12.55 -12.25
N GLU A 51 12.25 12.61 -11.54
CA GLU A 51 12.33 12.18 -10.14
C GLU A 51 11.59 13.17 -9.24
N VAL A 52 10.88 12.65 -8.25
CA VAL A 52 10.29 13.45 -7.17
C VAL A 52 11.22 13.32 -5.97
N MET A 53 11.70 14.45 -5.44
CA MET A 53 12.54 14.44 -4.25
C MET A 53 11.86 13.68 -3.10
N SER A 54 12.65 12.91 -2.36
CA SER A 54 12.19 12.29 -1.13
C SER A 54 11.67 13.40 -0.20
N GLY A 55 10.39 13.30 0.15
CA GLY A 55 9.65 14.33 0.89
C GLY A 55 8.49 13.69 1.66
N ALA A 56 7.50 14.50 2.03
CA ALA A 56 6.31 14.02 2.72
C ALA A 56 5.72 12.80 2.00
N TRP A 57 5.30 11.79 2.78
CA TRP A 57 4.54 10.67 2.25
C TRP A 57 3.37 11.21 1.43
N PRO A 58 3.00 10.57 0.29
CA PRO A 58 1.90 11.09 -0.50
C PRO A 58 0.67 11.25 0.38
N ASP A 59 -0.01 12.39 0.25
CA ASP A 59 -1.27 12.59 0.93
C ASP A 59 -2.32 11.72 0.22
N PHE A 60 -2.58 10.56 0.81
CA PHE A 60 -3.57 9.61 0.32
C PHE A 60 -4.99 9.93 0.81
N SER A 61 -5.25 11.16 1.28
CA SER A 61 -6.61 11.67 1.54
C SER A 61 -7.51 11.70 0.29
N PHE A 62 -7.03 11.23 -0.85
CA PHE A 62 -7.84 10.95 -2.03
C PHE A 62 -8.86 9.86 -1.71
N GLY A 63 -10.11 10.26 -1.47
CA GLY A 63 -11.20 9.34 -1.16
C GLY A 63 -11.47 9.33 0.34
N THR A 64 -12.52 10.05 0.72
CA THR A 64 -13.07 10.28 2.05
C THR A 64 -13.60 9.03 2.77
N ALA A 65 -13.17 7.83 2.37
CA ALA A 65 -13.56 6.61 3.07
C ALA A 65 -12.86 6.58 4.43
N LYS A 66 -13.59 6.97 5.47
CA LYS A 66 -13.18 6.80 6.88
C LYS A 66 -12.88 5.34 7.22
N ASP A 67 -13.44 4.42 6.44
CA ASP A 67 -13.24 2.99 6.55
C ASP A 67 -12.31 2.50 5.42
N PRO A 68 -11.06 2.08 5.73
CA PRO A 68 -10.14 1.53 4.74
C PRO A 68 -10.66 0.23 4.08
N LEU A 69 -11.57 -0.51 4.74
CA LEU A 69 -12.13 -1.76 4.22
C LEU A 69 -13.31 -1.56 3.26
N ALA A 70 -13.92 -0.36 3.23
CA ALA A 70 -14.98 -0.05 2.26
C ALA A 70 -14.51 -0.22 0.80
N THR A 71 -13.22 0.05 0.56
CA THR A 71 -12.58 -0.21 -0.73
C THR A 71 -12.61 -1.70 -1.06
N HIS A 72 -12.27 -2.57 -0.10
CA HIS A 72 -12.27 -4.01 -0.31
C HIS A 72 -13.67 -4.55 -0.67
N ALA A 73 -14.71 -4.13 0.05
CA ALA A 73 -16.09 -4.50 -0.28
C ALA A 73 -16.46 -4.13 -1.73
N SER A 74 -16.10 -2.91 -2.16
CA SER A 74 -16.32 -2.47 -3.54
C SER A 74 -15.52 -3.29 -4.58
N TYR A 75 -14.36 -3.82 -4.21
CA TYR A 75 -13.58 -4.71 -5.07
C TYR A 75 -14.24 -6.08 -5.20
N GLN A 76 -14.70 -6.65 -4.09
CA GLN A 76 -15.42 -7.93 -4.08
C GLN A 76 -16.70 -7.87 -4.93
N ASP A 77 -17.47 -6.77 -4.85
CA ASP A 77 -18.68 -6.59 -5.66
C ASP A 77 -18.39 -6.55 -7.16
N ALA A 78 -17.30 -5.89 -7.56
CA ALA A 78 -16.98 -5.66 -8.96
C ALA A 78 -16.17 -6.80 -9.60
N ALA A 79 -15.29 -7.42 -8.83
CA ALA A 79 -14.30 -8.40 -9.25
C ALA A 79 -13.99 -9.38 -8.08
N PRO A 80 -14.89 -10.32 -7.77
CA PRO A 80 -14.80 -11.19 -6.58
C PRO A 80 -13.61 -12.16 -6.58
N TRP A 81 -12.93 -12.30 -7.71
CA TRP A 81 -11.69 -13.09 -7.84
C TRP A 81 -10.43 -12.33 -7.39
N ILE A 82 -10.54 -11.03 -7.06
CA ILE A 82 -9.42 -10.28 -6.48
C ILE A 82 -9.34 -10.64 -4.99
N THR A 83 -8.29 -11.35 -4.62
CA THR A 83 -7.99 -11.75 -3.23
C THR A 83 -7.32 -10.62 -2.47
N ASP A 84 -6.30 -10.03 -3.07
CA ASP A 84 -5.45 -9.02 -2.43
C ASP A 84 -5.86 -7.61 -2.87
N CYS A 85 -6.41 -6.86 -1.92
CA CYS A 85 -6.81 -5.48 -2.14
C CYS A 85 -5.74 -4.54 -1.56
N PRO A 86 -5.08 -3.71 -2.38
CA PRO A 86 -4.18 -2.70 -1.86
C PRO A 86 -4.98 -1.62 -1.13
N LEU A 87 -4.45 -1.18 0.01
CA LEU A 87 -5.09 -0.19 0.85
C LEU A 87 -4.08 0.75 1.49
N MET A 88 -4.58 1.94 1.83
CA MET A 88 -3.88 2.89 2.68
C MET A 88 -4.62 2.94 4.02
N LEU A 89 -3.91 2.56 5.07
CA LEU A 89 -4.39 2.68 6.45
C LEU A 89 -4.19 4.12 6.94
N PRO A 90 -5.13 4.66 7.74
CA PRO A 90 -5.00 5.98 8.35
C PRO A 90 -3.86 6.00 9.39
N PRO A 91 -3.67 7.09 10.15
CA PRO A 91 -2.73 7.06 11.26
C PRO A 91 -3.04 5.96 12.27
N GLY A 92 -2.00 5.30 12.79
CA GLY A 92 -2.13 4.16 13.70
C GLY A 92 -0.79 3.64 14.20
N ALA A 93 -0.80 2.48 14.83
CA ALA A 93 0.39 1.83 15.36
C ALA A 93 0.30 0.31 15.21
N ILE A 94 1.44 -0.37 15.22
CA ILE A 94 1.49 -1.82 15.31
C ILE A 94 1.60 -2.22 16.78
N LEU A 95 0.70 -3.09 17.21
CA LEU A 95 0.59 -3.60 18.57
C LEU A 95 0.56 -5.12 18.57
N VAL A 96 0.71 -5.73 19.74
CA VAL A 96 0.55 -7.17 19.93
C VAL A 96 -0.50 -7.47 20.99
N ASP A 97 -1.21 -8.58 20.81
CA ASP A 97 -2.12 -9.09 21.84
C ASP A 97 -1.39 -9.94 22.90
N ASP A 98 -2.15 -10.49 23.85
CA ASP A 98 -1.65 -11.36 24.93
C ASP A 98 -1.04 -12.67 24.43
N ARG A 99 -1.33 -13.06 23.18
CA ARG A 99 -0.78 -14.25 22.50
C ARG A 99 0.41 -13.92 21.61
N GLY A 100 0.81 -12.64 21.53
CA GLY A 100 1.89 -12.16 20.67
C GLY A 100 1.50 -12.03 19.20
N THR A 101 0.20 -12.05 18.87
CA THR A 101 -0.27 -11.81 17.50
C THR A 101 -0.15 -10.33 17.17
N GLY A 102 0.37 -10.00 15.99
CA GLY A 102 0.48 -8.61 15.51
C GLY A 102 -0.86 -8.05 15.03
N TRP A 103 -1.15 -6.82 15.43
CA TRP A 103 -2.34 -6.05 15.04
C TRP A 103 -1.93 -4.65 14.62
N TRP A 104 -2.52 -4.17 13.53
CA TRP A 104 -2.51 -2.75 13.19
C TRP A 104 -3.71 -2.08 13.84
N GLN A 105 -3.48 -1.02 14.61
CA GLN A 105 -4.50 -0.30 15.37
C GLN A 105 -4.58 1.15 14.90
N ALA A 106 -5.77 1.59 14.50
CA ALA A 106 -6.02 3.00 14.16
C ALA A 106 -5.88 3.91 15.39
N ALA A 107 -5.35 5.12 15.18
CA ALA A 107 -5.14 6.12 16.24
C ALA A 107 -6.43 6.83 16.71
N ASP A 108 -7.50 6.86 15.89
CA ASP A 108 -8.78 7.49 16.27
C ASP A 108 -9.73 6.50 16.98
N ASP A 109 -10.18 6.93 18.16
CA ASP A 109 -10.93 6.18 19.19
C ASP A 109 -12.37 5.82 18.76
N ARG A 110 -13.03 6.64 17.92
CA ARG A 110 -14.50 6.57 17.78
C ARG A 110 -15.06 5.21 17.35
N GLN A 111 -14.27 4.37 16.68
CA GLN A 111 -14.59 2.95 16.41
C GLN A 111 -13.36 2.01 16.46
N GLY A 112 -12.18 2.51 16.85
CA GLY A 112 -10.93 1.75 17.05
C GLY A 112 -10.72 0.57 16.10
N ILE A 113 -10.48 0.81 14.81
CA ILE A 113 -10.23 -0.26 13.85
C ILE A 113 -8.92 -0.99 14.22
N ALA A 114 -9.04 -2.30 14.50
CA ALA A 114 -7.92 -3.20 14.73
C ALA A 114 -7.93 -4.28 13.63
N LEU A 115 -6.85 -4.38 12.86
CA LEU A 115 -6.72 -5.33 11.76
C LEU A 115 -5.56 -6.28 12.04
N PRO A 116 -5.75 -7.60 11.92
CA PRO A 116 -4.68 -8.56 12.18
C PRO A 116 -3.62 -8.49 11.08
N ILE A 117 -2.36 -8.64 11.46
CA ILE A 117 -1.22 -8.64 10.53
C ILE A 117 -0.83 -10.09 10.21
N ALA A 118 -0.44 -10.34 8.96
CA ALA A 118 0.11 -11.61 8.52
C ALA A 118 1.56 -11.75 8.98
N GLY A 119 1.95 -12.97 9.40
CA GLY A 119 3.32 -13.26 9.81
C GLY A 119 3.71 -12.68 11.18
N ALA A 120 5.02 -12.65 11.43
CA ALA A 120 5.60 -12.10 12.64
C ALA A 120 5.95 -10.63 12.43
N VAL A 121 5.72 -9.81 13.45
CA VAL A 121 6.06 -8.38 13.43
C VAL A 121 7.42 -8.19 14.11
N ASP A 122 8.27 -7.34 13.53
CA ASP A 122 9.51 -6.90 14.16
C ASP A 122 9.19 -6.08 15.43
N GLN A 123 9.75 -6.51 16.57
CA GLN A 123 9.51 -5.86 17.86
C GLN A 123 9.96 -4.39 17.89
N THR A 124 10.90 -4.00 17.05
CA THR A 124 11.38 -2.61 16.94
C THR A 124 10.34 -1.66 16.37
N LEU A 125 9.30 -2.19 15.70
CA LEU A 125 8.22 -1.41 15.09
C LEU A 125 7.03 -1.18 16.04
N LEU A 126 6.99 -1.91 17.16
CA LEU A 126 5.84 -1.88 18.06
C LEU A 126 5.69 -0.53 18.76
N GLY A 127 4.47 -0.01 18.78
CA GLY A 127 4.13 1.25 19.44
C GLY A 127 4.66 2.50 18.74
N LEU A 128 5.27 2.38 17.55
CA LEU A 128 5.62 3.55 16.74
C LEU A 128 4.36 4.22 16.18
N ASP A 129 4.32 5.55 16.25
CA ASP A 129 3.31 6.35 15.58
C ASP A 129 3.54 6.31 14.06
N LEU A 130 2.62 5.64 13.36
CA LEU A 130 2.58 5.58 11.91
C LEU A 130 1.57 6.60 11.41
N ALA A 131 2.03 7.58 10.63
CA ALA A 131 1.17 8.58 10.01
C ALA A 131 0.32 7.99 8.87
N ALA A 132 0.84 6.97 8.19
CA ALA A 132 0.15 6.25 7.14
C ALA A 132 0.82 4.89 6.90
N THR A 133 0.07 3.89 6.45
CA THR A 133 0.61 2.55 6.14
C THR A 133 0.01 2.00 4.86
N ALA A 134 0.85 1.59 3.91
CA ALA A 134 0.45 0.87 2.71
C ALA A 134 0.49 -0.63 3.00
N ALA A 135 -0.59 -1.33 2.65
CA ALA A 135 -0.72 -2.77 2.90
C ALA A 135 -1.56 -3.45 1.82
N LEU A 136 -1.49 -4.77 1.77
CA LEU A 136 -2.45 -5.62 1.07
C LEU A 136 -3.38 -6.26 2.09
N TRP A 137 -4.67 -6.34 1.75
CA TRP A 137 -5.66 -7.08 2.53
C TRP A 137 -6.18 -8.26 1.74
N ASP A 138 -6.00 -9.45 2.29
CA ASP A 138 -6.41 -10.73 1.68
C ASP A 138 -7.86 -11.13 2.01
N GLY A 139 -8.60 -10.27 2.73
CA GLY A 139 -9.92 -10.58 3.28
C GLY A 139 -9.90 -10.95 4.77
N ALA A 140 -8.74 -11.25 5.34
CA ALA A 140 -8.59 -11.71 6.72
C ALA A 140 -7.40 -11.08 7.46
N ARG A 141 -6.28 -10.77 6.80
CA ARG A 141 -5.04 -10.24 7.37
C ARG A 141 -4.39 -9.21 6.46
N LEU A 142 -3.62 -8.32 7.10
CA LEU A 142 -2.79 -7.33 6.42
C LEU A 142 -1.40 -7.89 6.14
N ASP A 143 -0.97 -7.79 4.90
CA ASP A 143 0.45 -7.82 4.53
C ASP A 143 0.97 -6.39 4.45
N LEU A 144 1.86 -6.01 5.37
CA LEU A 144 2.34 -4.63 5.49
C LEU A 144 3.49 -4.40 4.50
N LEU A 145 3.39 -3.38 3.66
CA LEU A 145 4.41 -3.09 2.64
C LEU A 145 5.35 -1.98 3.09
N ALA A 146 4.78 -0.84 3.51
CA ALA A 146 5.57 0.29 3.95
C ALA A 146 4.74 1.22 4.84
N ALA A 147 5.41 1.92 5.76
CA ALA A 147 4.76 2.93 6.58
C ALA A 147 5.56 4.23 6.62
N GLN A 148 4.87 5.34 6.91
CA GLN A 148 5.49 6.60 7.25
C GLN A 148 5.43 6.77 8.77
N SER A 149 6.57 7.03 9.39
CA SER A 149 6.69 7.41 10.81
C SER A 149 7.29 8.81 10.95
N GLY A 150 7.42 9.29 12.19
CA GLY A 150 8.18 10.50 12.51
C GLY A 150 9.68 10.42 12.16
N PHE A 151 10.23 9.20 12.01
CA PHE A 151 11.63 8.98 11.64
C PHE A 151 11.86 8.86 10.13
N GLY A 152 10.78 8.81 9.34
CA GLY A 152 10.84 8.60 7.89
C GLY A 152 10.03 7.39 7.42
N ARG A 153 10.30 6.99 6.17
CA ARG A 153 9.74 5.77 5.58
C ARG A 153 10.34 4.54 6.24
N LEU A 154 9.48 3.60 6.60
CA LEU A 154 9.81 2.25 7.06
C LEU A 154 9.43 1.27 5.95
N ASP A 155 10.33 0.35 5.63
CA ASP A 155 10.05 -0.79 4.76
C ASP A 155 9.61 -1.97 5.62
N LEU A 156 8.48 -2.59 5.30
CA LEU A 156 7.80 -3.56 6.18
C LEU A 156 7.67 -4.97 5.57
N SER A 157 8.03 -5.13 4.30
CA SER A 157 8.01 -6.40 3.55
C SER A 157 9.40 -6.99 3.36
#